data_AF-A0A6G3Z6E3-F1
#
_entry.id   AF-A0A6G3Z6E3-F1
#
_cell.length_a   1.000
_cell.length_b   1.000
_cell.length_c   1.000
_cell.angle_alpha   90.00
_cell.angle_beta   90.00
_cell.angle_gamma   90.00
#
_symmetry.space_group_name_H-M   'P 1'
#
loop_
_entity.id
_entity.type
_entity.pdbx_description
1 polymer ?
#
loop_
_entity_poly.entity_id
_entity_poly.type
_entity_poly.pdbx_seq_one_letter_code
_entity_poly.pdbx_strand_id
1 'polypeptide(L)'
;RYSEAETLLQEALAMRKQLLGNTHPDVGRCLDNLAMLYSAQGNPEEANPLCIKALAILEHSLRADHPWTVRCRENLEALRNEQGG
;
A
#
# COMPACT_ATOMS: atom_id res chain seq x y z
N ARG A 1 -17.92 -1.15 8.04
CA ARG A 1 -18.20 -0.47 6.75
C ARG A 1 -16.96 -0.40 5.84
N TYR A 2 -16.04 -1.36 5.94
CA TYR A 2 -14.82 -1.44 5.10
C TYR A 2 -14.57 -2.85 4.52
N SER A 3 -15.34 -3.85 4.95
CA SER A 3 -15.15 -5.26 4.61
C SER A 3 -15.25 -5.53 3.10
N GLU A 4 -16.18 -4.87 2.40
CA GLU A 4 -16.30 -5.01 0.94
C GLU A 4 -15.10 -4.40 0.20
N ALA A 5 -14.63 -3.24 0.63
CA ALA A 5 -13.45 -2.61 0.04
C ALA A 5 -12.19 -3.44 0.26
N GLU A 6 -12.07 -4.08 1.42
CA GLU A 6 -10.97 -4.99 1.75
C GLU A 6 -10.96 -6.22 0.84
N THR A 7 -12.10 -6.89 0.70
CA THR A 7 -12.24 -8.05 -0.21
C THR A 7 -11.88 -7.67 -1.64
N LEU A 8 -12.42 -6.56 -2.15
CA LEU A 8 -12.13 -6.09 -3.52
C LEU A 8 -10.65 -5.75 -3.72
N LEU A 9 -10.00 -5.13 -2.73
CA LEU A 9 -8.55 -4.83 -2.80
C LEU A 9 -7.70 -6.09 -2.74
N GLN A 10 -8.07 -7.09 -1.95
CA GLN A 10 -7.38 -8.37 -1.87
C GLN A 10 -7.51 -9.17 -3.18
N GLU A 11 -8.71 -9.22 -3.77
CA GLU A 11 -8.94 -9.85 -5.07
C GLU A 11 -8.17 -9.14 -6.19
N ALA A 12 -8.22 -7.80 -6.21
CA ALA A 12 -7.47 -7.01 -7.18
C ALA A 12 -5.94 -7.20 -7.02
N LEU A 13 -5.46 -7.32 -5.78
CA LEU A 13 -4.06 -7.61 -5.50
C LEU A 13 -3.66 -9.00 -6.01
N ALA A 14 -4.50 -10.01 -5.81
CA ALA A 14 -4.26 -11.37 -6.32
C ALA A 14 -4.19 -11.39 -7.85
N MET A 15 -5.17 -10.78 -8.52
CA MET A 15 -5.20 -10.68 -9.98
C MET A 15 -3.98 -9.93 -10.53
N ARG A 16 -3.61 -8.79 -9.95
CA ARG A 16 -2.43 -8.02 -10.39
C ARG A 16 -1.13 -8.80 -10.21
N LYS A 17 -0.96 -9.52 -9.10
CA LYS A 17 0.22 -10.38 -8.89
C LYS A 17 0.30 -11.49 -9.94
N GLN A 18 -0.83 -12.10 -10.27
CA GLN A 18 -0.90 -13.17 -11.27
C GLN A 18 -0.61 -12.66 -12.69
N LEU A 19 -1.16 -11.50 -13.07
CA LEU A 19 -1.08 -10.98 -14.43
C LEU A 19 0.20 -10.18 -14.70
N LEU A 20 0.70 -9.44 -13.71
CA LEU A 20 1.76 -8.44 -13.89
C LEU A 20 3.05 -8.81 -13.14
N GLY A 21 2.99 -9.78 -12.24
CA GLY A 21 4.09 -10.15 -11.35
C GLY A 21 4.15 -9.31 -10.08
N ASN A 22 4.90 -9.81 -9.09
CA ASN A 22 4.91 -9.28 -7.73
C ASN A 22 5.59 -7.90 -7.58
N THR A 23 6.39 -7.49 -8.55
CA THR A 23 7.16 -6.23 -8.53
C THR A 23 6.57 -5.17 -9.44
N HIS A 24 5.41 -5.40 -10.05
CA HIS A 24 4.79 -4.40 -10.91
C HIS A 24 4.28 -3.20 -10.08
N PRO A 25 4.42 -1.95 -10.57
CA PRO A 25 3.99 -0.76 -9.83
C PRO A 25 2.51 -0.77 -9.43
N ASP A 26 1.63 -1.39 -10.21
CA ASP A 26 0.22 -1.55 -9.83
C ASP A 26 0.01 -2.48 -8.63
N VAL A 27 0.89 -3.46 -8.41
CA VAL A 27 0.89 -4.25 -7.16
C VAL A 27 1.28 -3.35 -6.00
N GLY A 28 2.28 -2.49 -6.17
CA GLY A 28 2.69 -1.49 -5.19
C GLY A 28 1.54 -0.55 -4.80
N ARG A 29 0.86 0.05 -5.79
CA ARG A 29 -0.34 0.88 -5.54
C ARG A 29 -1.45 0.15 -4.80
N CYS A 30 -1.68 -1.11 -5.15
CA CYS A 30 -2.75 -1.88 -4.54
C CYS A 30 -2.46 -2.19 -3.07
N LEU A 31 -1.19 -2.45 -2.74
CA LEU A 31 -0.72 -2.62 -1.36
C LEU A 31 -0.81 -1.32 -0.55
N ASP A 32 -0.43 -0.18 -1.14
CA ASP A 32 -0.57 1.15 -0.52
C ASP A 32 -2.04 1.47 -0.17
N ASN A 33 -2.96 1.19 -1.10
CA ASN A 33 -4.39 1.37 -0.85
C ASN A 33 -4.92 0.44 0.26
N LEU A 34 -4.46 -0.81 0.32
CA LEU A 34 -4.85 -1.75 1.38
C LEU A 34 -4.29 -1.32 2.73
N ALA A 35 -3.08 -0.76 2.77
CA ALA A 35 -2.51 -0.16 3.98
C ALA A 35 -3.38 0.99 4.52
N MET A 36 -3.76 1.93 3.64
CA MET A 36 -4.62 3.05 4.04
C MET A 36 -6.01 2.61 4.50
N LEU A 37 -6.54 1.51 3.93
CA LEU A 37 -7.78 0.93 4.40
C LEU A 37 -7.66 0.40 5.84
N TYR A 38 -6.56 -0.29 6.17
CA TYR A 38 -6.34 -0.79 7.53
C TYR A 38 -6.10 0.33 8.55
N SER A 39 -5.33 1.37 8.21
CA SER A 39 -5.20 2.52 9.11
C SER A 39 -6.54 3.23 9.34
N ALA A 40 -7.36 3.38 8.30
CA ALA A 40 -8.72 3.93 8.46
C ALA A 40 -9.67 3.04 9.31
N GLN A 41 -9.30 1.78 9.55
CA GLN A 41 -9.98 0.87 10.47
C GLN A 41 -9.42 0.92 11.90
N GLY A 42 -8.38 1.71 12.16
CA GLY A 42 -7.68 1.77 13.45
C GLY A 42 -6.62 0.70 13.64
N ASN A 43 -6.13 0.11 12.54
CA ASN A 43 -5.23 -1.03 12.50
C ASN A 43 -3.88 -0.64 11.82
N PRO A 44 -3.10 0.30 12.38
CA PRO A 44 -1.85 0.77 11.79
C PRO A 44 -0.75 -0.30 11.76
N GLU A 45 -0.82 -1.31 12.63
CA GLU A 45 0.10 -2.45 12.68
C GLU A 45 -0.02 -3.38 11.46
N GLU A 46 -1.23 -3.59 10.92
CA GLU A 46 -1.42 -4.28 9.64
C GLU A 46 -1.09 -3.36 8.45
N ALA A 47 -1.31 -2.05 8.56
CA ALA A 47 -1.07 -1.09 7.50
C ALA A 47 0.43 -0.89 7.18
N ASN A 48 1.25 -0.69 8.21
CA ASN A 48 2.66 -0.35 8.08
C ASN A 48 3.48 -1.33 7.21
N PRO A 49 3.43 -2.67 7.42
CA PRO A 49 4.19 -3.61 6.59
C PRO A 49 3.74 -3.60 5.11
N LEU A 50 2.45 -3.34 4.84
CA LEU A 50 1.94 -3.24 3.48
C LEU A 50 2.47 -1.98 2.78
N CYS A 51 2.47 -0.85 3.47
CA CYS A 51 2.99 0.42 2.96
C CYS A 51 4.51 0.34 2.69
N ILE A 52 5.28 -0.31 3.57
CA ILE A 52 6.72 -0.56 3.33
C ILE A 52 6.94 -1.39 2.07
N LYS A 53 6.17 -2.46 1.89
CA LYS A 53 6.27 -3.31 0.70
C LYS A 53 5.87 -2.58 -0.57
N ALA A 54 4.83 -1.75 -0.49
CA ALA A 54 4.39 -0.90 -1.59
C ALA A 54 5.51 0.07 -2.02
N LEU A 55 6.12 0.76 -1.05
CA LEU A 55 7.18 1.72 -1.30
C LEU A 55 8.38 1.07 -2.00
N ALA A 56 8.83 -0.09 -1.52
CA ALA A 56 9.94 -0.82 -2.13
C ALA A 56 9.68 -1.17 -3.62
N ILE A 57 8.45 -1.58 -3.95
CA ILE A 57 8.05 -1.89 -5.33
C ILE A 57 8.04 -0.62 -6.20
N LEU A 58 7.49 0.47 -5.68
CA LEU A 58 7.34 1.74 -6.41
C LEU A 58 8.70 2.40 -6.65
N GLU A 59 9.59 2.41 -5.64
CA GLU A 59 10.96 2.93 -5.78
C GLU A 59 11.77 2.15 -6.81
N HIS A 60 11.63 0.82 -6.83
CA HIS A 60 12.28 -0.02 -7.82
C HIS A 60 11.76 0.24 -9.25
N SER A 61 10.46 0.46 -9.41
CA SER A 61 9.81 0.46 -10.73
C SER A 61 9.68 1.84 -11.36
N LEU A 62 9.49 2.88 -10.55
CA LEU A 62 9.06 4.20 -11.03
C LEU A 62 10.03 5.34 -10.68
N ARG A 63 11.08 5.05 -9.89
CA ARG A 63 11.98 6.03 -9.26
C ARG A 63 11.32 6.82 -8.12
N ALA A 64 12.17 7.52 -7.36
CA ALA A 64 11.79 8.17 -6.10
C ALA A 64 10.92 9.42 -6.26
N ASP A 65 11.00 10.08 -7.41
CA ASP A 65 10.31 11.33 -7.77
C ASP A 65 8.92 11.09 -8.41
N HIS A 66 8.60 9.84 -8.75
CA HIS A 66 7.29 9.52 -9.31
C HIS A 66 6.16 9.80 -8.29
N PRO A 67 5.03 10.39 -8.71
CA PRO A 67 3.95 10.80 -7.80
C PRO A 67 3.42 9.68 -6.89
N TRP A 68 3.36 8.44 -7.38
CA TRP A 68 2.93 7.30 -6.55
C TRP A 68 3.96 6.95 -5.48
N THR A 69 5.25 7.05 -5.79
CA THR A 69 6.32 6.78 -4.84
C THR A 69 6.35 7.84 -3.74
N VAL A 70 6.22 9.12 -4.13
CA VAL A 70 6.13 10.25 -3.21
C VAL A 70 4.94 10.07 -2.27
N ARG A 71 3.74 9.83 -2.81
CA ARG A 71 2.53 9.66 -1.99
C ARG A 71 2.62 8.45 -1.05
N CYS A 72 3.16 7.33 -1.50
CA CYS A 72 3.32 6.14 -0.66
C CYS A 72 4.29 6.40 0.51
N ARG A 73 5.31 7.25 0.31
CA ARG A 73 6.20 7.71 1.38
C ARG A 73 5.47 8.58 2.41
N GLU A 74 4.67 9.54 1.94
CA GLU A 74 3.83 10.39 2.81
C GLU A 74 2.85 9.54 3.65
N ASN A 75 2.23 8.53 3.05
CA ASN A 75 1.37 7.58 3.76
C ASN A 75 2.14 6.82 4.84
N LEU A 76 3.35 6.34 4.55
CA LEU A 76 4.18 5.63 5.53
C LEU A 76 4.58 6.54 6.70
N GLU A 77 4.88 7.81 6.44
CA GLU A 77 5.16 8.80 7.48
C GLU A 77 3.94 9.06 8.36
N ALA A 78 2.74 9.19 7.76
CA ALA A 78 1.49 9.33 8.50
C ALA A 78 1.24 8.13 9.43
N LEU A 79 1.39 6.89 8.93
CA LEU A 79 1.23 5.66 9.71
C LEU A 79 2.18 5.59 10.90
N ARG A 80 3.43 6.04 10.74
CA ARG A 80 4.42 6.06 11.82
C ARG A 80 4.07 7.09 12.90
N ASN A 81 3.54 8.23 12.50
CA ASN A 81 3.09 9.26 13.44
C ASN A 81 1.88 8.78 14.26
N GLU A 82 1.00 7.97 13.68
CA GLU A 82 -0.13 7.35 14.39
C GLU A 82 0.31 6.33 15.44
N GLN A 83 1.46 5.66 15.26
CA GLN A 83 1.99 4.66 16.21
C GLN A 83 2.83 5.24 17.35
N GLY A 84 3.31 6.49 17.20
CA GLY A 84 4.19 7.15 18.17
C GLY A 84 3.51 8.15 19.11
N GLY A 85 2.19 8.31 18.99
CA GLY A 85 1.35 9.23 19.78
C GLY A 85 0.75 8.62 21.03
#